data_AF-A0A9P6LRV6-F1
#
_entry.id   AF-A0A9P6LRV6-F1
#
_cell.length_a   1.000
_cell.length_b   1.000
_cell.length_c   1.000
_cell.angle_alpha   90.00
_cell.angle_beta   90.00
_cell.angle_gamma   90.00
#
_symmetry.space_group_name_H-M   'P 1'
#
loop_
_entity.id
_entity.type
_entity.pdbx_description
1 polymer ?
#
loop_
_entity_poly.entity_id
_entity_poly.type
_entity_poly.pdbx_seq_one_letter_code
_entity_poly.pdbx_strand_id
1 'polypeptide(L)'
;LENDGMVFKNVNIIIPIPQGASPTVGEVTGQYVVDNQQSALIWQLPSISSENSSGSLEFNCQGDDTESYFPVSIQFESERLICDVDVTSVTQVSDGTNVPYSKQSILTPAEYSVV
;
A
#
# COMPACT_ATOMS: atom_id res chain seq x y z
N LEU A 1 -3.58 -0.74 13.62
CA LEU A 1 -3.62 -1.97 12.82
C LEU A 1 -4.23 -3.08 13.66
N GLU A 2 -4.87 -4.08 13.05
CA GLU A 2 -5.34 -5.28 13.77
C GLU A 2 -4.27 -6.38 13.85
N ASN A 3 -3.26 -6.35 12.98
CA ASN A 3 -2.10 -7.25 13.03
C ASN A 3 -0.81 -6.44 13.25
N ASP A 4 -0.38 -6.36 14.51
CA ASP A 4 0.74 -5.51 14.94
C ASP A 4 2.11 -5.95 14.41
N GLY A 5 2.20 -7.17 13.87
CA GLY A 5 3.43 -7.69 13.28
C GLY A 5 3.54 -7.48 11.77
N MET A 6 2.62 -6.72 11.16
CA MET A 6 2.68 -6.34 9.75
C MET A 6 3.38 -4.99 9.58
N VAL A 7 4.22 -4.92 8.56
CA VAL A 7 4.81 -3.66 8.08
C VAL A 7 4.54 -3.57 6.59
N PHE A 8 3.76 -2.58 6.21
CA PHE A 8 3.49 -2.27 4.82
C PHE A 8 4.47 -1.19 4.37
N LYS A 9 5.14 -1.39 3.25
CA LYS A 9 6.13 -0.47 2.69
C LYS A 9 5.60 0.10 1.37
N ASN A 10 6.16 1.24 0.98
CA ASN A 10 5.88 1.88 -0.31
C ASN A 10 4.37 2.05 -0.54
N VAL A 11 3.66 2.50 0.50
CA VAL A 11 2.21 2.59 0.48
C VAL A 11 1.79 3.81 -0.34
N ASN A 12 1.05 3.58 -1.41
CA ASN A 12 0.43 4.60 -2.24
C ASN A 12 -1.09 4.49 -2.13
N ILE A 13 -1.73 5.54 -1.63
CA ILE A 13 -3.19 5.69 -1.61
C ILE A 13 -3.53 6.66 -2.75
N ILE A 14 -4.19 6.15 -3.77
CA ILE A 14 -4.42 6.82 -5.05
C ILE A 14 -5.88 7.26 -5.08
N ILE A 15 -6.10 8.56 -4.97
CA ILE A 15 -7.41 9.19 -4.96
C ILE A 15 -7.63 9.79 -6.35
N PRO A 16 -8.61 9.30 -7.13
CA PRO A 16 -9.03 9.96 -8.37
C PRO A 16 -9.42 11.42 -8.08
N ILE A 17 -9.12 12.33 -9.00
CA ILE A 17 -9.58 13.71 -8.94
C ILE A 17 -10.19 14.09 -10.31
N PRO A 18 -11.12 15.06 -10.37
CA PRO A 18 -11.67 15.51 -11.63
C PRO A 18 -10.59 15.94 -12.63
N GLN A 19 -10.80 15.66 -13.91
CA GLN A 19 -9.81 15.96 -14.94
C GLN A 19 -9.49 17.46 -14.99
N GLY A 20 -8.20 17.80 -14.96
CA GLY A 20 -7.73 19.19 -14.96
C GLY A 20 -7.87 19.90 -13.61
N ALA A 21 -8.34 19.22 -12.57
CA ALA A 21 -8.37 19.78 -11.23
C ALA A 21 -6.96 19.93 -10.66
N SER A 22 -6.78 20.95 -9.83
CA SER A 22 -5.53 21.22 -9.11
C SER A 22 -5.81 21.25 -7.61
N PRO A 23 -5.70 20.10 -6.90
CA PRO A 23 -5.99 20.04 -5.48
C PRO A 23 -4.97 20.86 -4.68
N THR A 24 -5.45 21.56 -3.67
CA THR A 24 -4.62 22.24 -2.66
C THR A 24 -4.54 21.36 -1.43
N VAL A 25 -3.36 20.82 -1.14
CA VAL A 25 -3.13 19.97 0.03
C VAL A 25 -2.86 20.83 1.27
N GLY A 26 -3.55 20.53 2.36
CA GLY A 26 -3.36 21.11 3.69
C GLY A 26 -2.40 20.26 4.52
N GLU A 27 -2.87 19.76 5.66
CA GLU A 27 -2.09 18.84 6.50
C GLU A 27 -1.94 17.47 5.82
N VAL A 28 -0.73 16.92 5.88
CA VAL A 28 -0.42 15.60 5.33
C VAL A 28 0.60 14.87 6.19
N THR A 29 0.30 13.62 6.48
CA THR A 29 1.27 12.66 7.01
C THR A 29 2.02 12.02 5.83
N GLY A 30 3.34 12.09 5.77
CA GLY A 30 4.10 11.54 4.64
C GLY A 30 4.22 12.55 3.49
N GLN A 31 4.08 12.10 2.24
CA GLN A 31 4.26 12.91 1.03
C GLN A 31 3.07 12.75 0.08
N TYR A 32 2.94 13.63 -0.90
CA TYR A 32 1.93 13.49 -1.95
C TYR A 32 2.46 13.89 -3.33
N VAL A 33 1.83 13.36 -4.37
CA VAL A 33 2.09 13.71 -5.77
C VAL A 33 0.75 13.93 -6.48
N VAL A 34 0.64 15.00 -7.26
CA VAL A 34 -0.51 15.20 -8.16
C VAL A 34 -0.10 14.70 -9.55
N ASP A 35 -0.68 13.59 -9.98
CA ASP A 35 -0.50 13.05 -11.32
C ASP A 35 -1.61 13.56 -12.25
N ASN A 36 -1.29 14.62 -13.00
CA ASN A 36 -2.23 15.22 -13.95
C ASN A 36 -2.53 14.31 -15.16
N GLN A 37 -1.65 13.37 -15.50
CA GLN A 37 -1.89 12.45 -16.62
C GLN A 37 -2.96 11.42 -16.26
N GLN A 38 -2.89 10.91 -15.02
CA GLN A 38 -3.86 9.96 -14.49
C GLN A 38 -5.06 10.64 -13.80
N SER A 39 -5.03 11.97 -13.67
CA SER A 39 -6.00 12.74 -12.88
C SER A 39 -6.16 12.14 -11.47
N ALA A 40 -5.04 12.04 -10.75
CA ALA A 40 -5.00 11.43 -9.42
C ALA A 40 -4.15 12.25 -8.43
N LEU A 41 -4.60 12.27 -7.17
CA LEU A 41 -3.80 12.66 -6.02
C LEU A 41 -3.26 11.38 -5.35
N ILE A 42 -1.94 11.21 -5.36
CA ILE A 42 -1.26 10.03 -4.82
C ILE A 42 -0.66 10.39 -3.47
N TRP A 43 -1.21 9.82 -2.41
CA TRP A 43 -0.70 9.94 -1.05
C TRP A 43 0.31 8.84 -0.75
N GLN A 44 1.54 9.22 -0.40
CA GLN A 44 2.68 8.33 -0.25
C GLN A 44 3.15 8.25 1.20
N LEU A 45 3.19 7.03 1.72
CA LEU A 45 3.69 6.70 3.05
C LEU A 45 4.83 5.68 2.90
N PRO A 46 6.06 5.99 3.36
CA PRO A 46 7.19 5.06 3.24
C PRO A 46 6.94 3.71 3.92
N SER A 47 6.29 3.75 5.09
CA SER A 47 5.85 2.56 5.81
C SER A 47 4.64 2.82 6.71
N ILE A 48 3.85 1.78 6.94
CA ILE A 48 2.78 1.73 7.94
C ILE A 48 2.99 0.47 8.79
N SER A 49 3.11 0.65 10.11
CA SER A 49 3.28 -0.39 11.12
C SER A 49 2.46 -0.05 12.38
N SER A 50 2.58 -0.85 13.44
CA SER A 50 1.98 -0.56 14.75
C SER A 50 2.47 0.77 15.35
N GLU A 51 3.70 1.20 15.06
CA GLU A 51 4.30 2.44 15.58
C GLU A 51 3.73 3.71 14.94
N ASN A 52 3.23 3.61 13.70
CA ASN A 52 2.67 4.71 12.93
C ASN A 52 1.37 4.28 12.22
N SER A 53 0.49 3.65 12.99
CA SER A 53 -0.71 2.98 12.51
C SER A 53 -1.82 3.88 11.98
N SER A 54 -1.63 5.20 12.06
CA SER A 54 -2.57 6.22 11.61
C SER A 54 -1.84 7.35 10.89
N GLY A 55 -2.51 7.94 9.90
CA GLY A 55 -2.09 9.15 9.22
C GLY A 55 -3.31 9.86 8.64
N SER A 56 -3.13 11.11 8.26
CA SER A 56 -4.16 11.92 7.60
C SER A 56 -3.61 12.60 6.36
N LEU A 57 -4.50 12.86 5.41
CA LEU A 57 -4.32 13.75 4.28
C LEU A 57 -5.55 14.64 4.19
N GLU A 58 -5.35 15.95 4.23
CA GLU A 58 -6.38 16.95 4.00
C GLU A 58 -6.11 17.67 2.69
N PHE A 59 -7.12 17.82 1.84
CA PHE A 59 -7.01 18.58 0.61
C PHE A 59 -8.33 19.24 0.23
N ASN A 60 -8.23 20.30 -0.55
CA ASN A 60 -9.37 20.97 -1.19
C ASN A 60 -9.23 20.81 -2.70
N CYS A 61 -10.30 20.40 -3.37
CA CYS A 61 -10.32 20.22 -4.81
C CYS A 61 -11.65 20.76 -5.35
N GLN A 62 -11.63 21.38 -6.52
CA GLN A 62 -12.88 21.81 -7.16
C GLN A 62 -13.62 20.59 -7.71
N GLY A 63 -14.92 20.53 -7.47
CA GLY A 63 -15.78 19.45 -7.91
C GLY A 63 -17.16 19.55 -7.27
N ASP A 64 -18.18 19.17 -8.02
CA ASP A 64 -19.58 19.26 -7.62
C ASP A 64 -20.16 17.87 -7.29
N ASP A 65 -19.38 16.82 -7.62
CA ASP A 65 -19.74 15.41 -7.53
C ASP A 65 -18.70 14.66 -6.71
N THR A 66 -19.14 14.09 -5.58
CA THR A 66 -18.30 13.31 -4.68
C THR A 66 -17.86 11.98 -5.27
N GLU A 67 -18.64 11.42 -6.21
CA GLU A 67 -18.34 10.13 -6.84
C GLU A 67 -17.07 10.20 -7.71
N SER A 68 -16.69 11.41 -8.13
CA SER A 68 -15.47 11.66 -8.92
C SER A 68 -14.16 11.41 -8.16
N TYR A 69 -14.22 11.20 -6.84
CA TYR A 69 -13.06 10.89 -5.99
C TYR A 69 -12.92 9.39 -5.67
N PHE A 70 -13.76 8.55 -6.28
CA PHE A 70 -13.80 7.10 -6.07
C PHE A 70 -13.66 6.35 -7.41
N PRO A 71 -13.17 5.10 -7.40
CA PRO A 71 -12.66 4.37 -6.24
C PRO A 71 -11.27 4.84 -5.81
N VAL A 72 -11.02 4.90 -4.49
CA VAL A 72 -9.67 5.12 -3.96
C VAL A 72 -8.93 3.79 -3.99
N SER A 73 -7.81 3.73 -4.71
CA SER A 73 -7.00 2.52 -4.87
C SER A 73 -5.80 2.54 -3.93
N ILE A 74 -5.46 1.40 -3.32
CA ILE A 74 -4.33 1.30 -2.40
C ILE A 74 -3.33 0.25 -2.89
N GLN A 75 -2.07 0.67 -2.97
CA GLN A 75 -0.94 -0.19 -3.34
C GLN A 75 0.08 -0.18 -2.20
N PHE A 76 0.64 -1.34 -1.90
CA PHE A 76 1.69 -1.51 -0.90
C PHE A 76 2.39 -2.84 -1.10
N GLU A 77 3.50 -3.03 -0.41
CA GLU A 77 4.15 -4.34 -0.30
C GLU A 77 4.51 -4.68 1.15
N SER A 78 4.62 -5.97 1.45
CA SER A 78 5.18 -6.43 2.72
C SER A 78 6.06 -7.65 2.50
N GLU A 79 7.13 -7.77 3.28
CA GLU A 79 7.97 -8.97 3.32
C GLU A 79 7.32 -10.08 4.18
N ARG A 80 6.27 -9.74 4.93
CA ARG A 80 5.48 -10.69 5.71
C ARG A 80 4.18 -11.01 5.00
N LEU A 81 3.86 -12.29 4.94
CA LEU A 81 2.59 -12.77 4.38
C LEU A 81 1.46 -12.65 5.41
N ILE A 82 0.22 -12.49 4.94
CA ILE A 82 -0.97 -12.45 5.82
C ILE A 82 -1.18 -13.80 6.52
N CYS A 83 -0.99 -14.89 5.79
CA CYS A 83 -0.96 -16.22 6.36
C CYS A 83 0.45 -16.52 6.86
N ASP A 84 0.55 -17.13 8.05
CA ASP A 84 1.82 -17.53 8.66
C ASP A 84 2.33 -18.84 8.03
N VAL A 85 2.49 -18.83 6.70
CA VAL A 85 3.01 -19.95 5.92
C VAL A 85 4.46 -19.65 5.56
N ASP A 86 5.34 -20.58 5.88
CA ASP A 86 6.76 -20.40 5.65
C ASP A 86 7.45 -21.70 5.23
N VAL A 87 8.53 -21.56 4.44
CA VAL A 87 9.45 -22.66 4.15
C VAL A 87 10.48 -22.70 5.27
N THR A 88 10.47 -23.80 6.04
CA THR A 88 11.38 -23.99 7.18
C THR A 88 12.62 -24.79 6.80
N SER A 89 12.51 -25.74 5.86
CA SER A 89 13.63 -26.58 5.41
C SER A 89 13.42 -27.11 3.99
N VAL A 90 14.53 -27.48 3.33
CA VAL A 90 14.56 -28.17 2.05
C VAL A 90 15.42 -29.43 2.23
N THR A 91 14.94 -30.59 1.80
CA THR A 91 15.62 -31.88 1.98
C THR A 91 15.70 -32.66 0.66
N GLN A 92 16.75 -33.47 0.51
CA GLN A 92 16.85 -34.42 -0.61
C GLN A 92 15.89 -35.58 -0.42
N VAL A 93 15.20 -35.99 -1.49
CA VAL A 93 14.23 -37.11 -1.45
C VAL A 93 14.92 -38.46 -1.19
N SER A 94 16.15 -38.63 -1.65
CA SER A 94 16.88 -39.90 -1.57
C SER A 94 17.28 -40.31 -0.16
N ASP A 95 17.69 -39.34 0.66
CA ASP A 95 18.31 -39.62 1.96
C ASP A 95 17.89 -38.65 3.08
N GLY A 96 17.03 -37.67 2.78
CA GLY A 96 16.56 -36.68 3.76
C GLY A 96 17.59 -35.62 4.14
N THR A 97 18.75 -35.56 3.47
CA THR A 97 19.80 -34.58 3.81
C THR A 97 19.32 -33.15 3.55
N ASN A 98 19.56 -32.24 4.49
CA ASN A 98 19.23 -30.82 4.36
C ASN A 98 20.04 -30.16 3.23
N VAL A 99 19.36 -29.29 2.47
CA VAL A 99 19.94 -28.54 1.36
C VAL A 99 19.93 -27.04 1.70
N PRO A 100 21.06 -26.32 1.55
CA PRO A 100 21.07 -24.87 1.64
C PRO A 100 20.12 -24.23 0.62
N TYR A 101 19.31 -23.27 1.05
CA TYR A 101 18.39 -22.55 0.19
C TYR A 101 18.27 -21.08 0.64
N SER A 102 17.73 -20.24 -0.24
CA SER A 102 17.26 -18.90 0.07
C SER A 102 15.79 -18.79 -0.30
N LYS A 103 15.08 -17.84 0.32
CA LYS A 103 13.67 -17.55 0.05
C LYS A 103 13.45 -16.04 0.01
N GLN A 104 12.43 -15.63 -0.74
CA GLN A 104 11.91 -14.29 -0.75
C GLN A 104 10.38 -14.39 -0.71
N SER A 105 9.76 -13.68 0.23
CA SER A 105 8.32 -13.60 0.37
C SER A 105 7.89 -12.15 0.17
N ILE A 106 6.90 -11.93 -0.67
CA ILE A 106 6.34 -10.60 -0.93
C ILE A 106 4.82 -10.73 -0.94
N LEU A 107 4.16 -9.91 -0.15
CA LEU A 107 2.72 -9.67 -0.18
C LEU A 107 2.47 -8.38 -0.96
N THR A 108 1.64 -8.46 -2.00
CA THR A 108 1.09 -7.30 -2.71
C THR A 108 -0.42 -7.49 -2.89
N PRO A 109 -1.22 -6.40 -2.85
CA PRO A 109 -2.64 -6.49 -3.16
C PRO A 109 -2.84 -6.76 -4.67
N ALA A 110 -3.78 -7.64 -5.01
CA ALA A 110 -4.25 -7.77 -6.39
C ALA A 110 -5.19 -6.61 -6.75
N GLU A 111 -6.17 -6.36 -5.89
CA GLU A 111 -7.06 -5.20 -5.91
C GLU A 111 -7.36 -4.84 -4.45
N TYR A 112 -7.20 -3.57 -4.10
CA TYR A 112 -7.58 -3.05 -2.79
C TYR A 112 -8.12 -1.65 -3.00
N SER A 113 -9.43 -1.50 -2.85
CA SER A 113 -10.14 -0.27 -3.18
C SER A 113 -11.19 0.08 -2.13
N VAL A 114 -11.44 1.38 -2.00
CA VAL A 114 -12.60 1.93 -1.28
C VAL A 114 -13.53 2.50 -2.34
N VAL A 115 -14.80 2.08 -2.29
CA VAL A 115 -15.89 2.48 -3.19
C VAL A 115 -16.95 3.27 -2.43
#